data_AF-A0AAD4I171-F1
#
_entry.id   AF-A0AAD4I171-F1
#
_cell.length_a   1.000
_cell.length_b   1.000
_cell.length_c   1.000
_cell.angle_alpha   90.00
_cell.angle_beta   90.00
_cell.angle_gamma   90.00
#
_symmetry.space_group_name_H-M   'P 1'
#
loop_
_entity.id
_entity.type
_entity.pdbx_description
1 polymer ?
#
loop_
_entity_poly.entity_id
_entity_poly.type
_entity_poly.pdbx_seq_one_letter_code
_entity_poly.pdbx_strand_id
1 'polypeptide(L)'
;MEEVLVLAPNAWNIHARLGELQYMAATASGVDKGSYQKLMAEAIKRFSRSIELCDDYLRGYYDLKLVTKQLLSDGAKATRQADDSEFALPDTSTIERLNELATAKLSEIVRHSGAHDRGWRGYSEAEVAAARELLAEDATATKR
;
A
#
# COMPACT_ATOMS: atom_id res chain seq x y z
N MET A 1 18.85 2.94 0.66
CA MET A 1 17.89 2.08 1.40
C MET A 1 17.89 0.65 0.90
N GLU A 2 18.08 0.40 -0.40
CA GLU A 2 18.29 -0.96 -0.91
C GLU A 2 19.52 -1.63 -0.29
N GLU A 3 20.62 -0.89 -0.09
CA GLU A 3 21.82 -1.38 0.63
C GLU A 3 21.50 -1.89 2.05
N VAL A 4 20.51 -1.30 2.72
CA VAL A 4 20.08 -1.76 4.05
C VAL A 4 19.39 -3.11 3.93
N LEU A 5 18.61 -3.35 2.87
CA LEU A 5 17.96 -4.64 2.62
C LEU A 5 18.94 -5.74 2.21
N VAL A 6 20.11 -5.38 1.67
CA VAL A 6 21.20 -6.34 1.44
C VAL A 6 21.74 -6.88 2.76
N LEU A 7 21.85 -6.01 3.78
CA LEU A 7 22.33 -6.38 5.11
C LEU A 7 21.23 -6.96 6.03
N ALA A 8 19.99 -6.48 5.86
CA ALA A 8 18.83 -6.82 6.67
C ALA A 8 17.60 -7.08 5.78
N PRO A 9 17.53 -8.24 5.10
CA PRO A 9 16.47 -8.54 4.12
C PRO A 9 15.06 -8.65 4.73
N ASN A 10 14.97 -8.83 6.05
CA ASN A 10 13.73 -8.93 6.81
C ASN A 10 13.32 -7.60 7.49
N ALA A 11 13.97 -6.48 7.17
CA ALA A 11 13.60 -5.16 7.71
C ALA A 11 12.29 -4.66 7.07
N TRP A 12 11.16 -5.09 7.63
CA TRP A 12 9.79 -4.79 7.15
C TRP A 12 9.54 -3.28 6.97
N ASN A 13 10.01 -2.44 7.89
CA ASN A 13 9.87 -0.99 7.84
C ASN A 13 10.62 -0.37 6.65
N ILE A 14 11.80 -0.91 6.32
CA ILE A 14 12.59 -0.45 5.18
C ILE A 14 11.94 -0.87 3.86
N HIS A 15 11.31 -2.05 3.80
CA HIS A 15 10.49 -2.42 2.63
C HIS A 15 9.34 -1.43 2.40
N ALA A 16 8.54 -1.11 3.43
CA ALA A 16 7.49 -0.10 3.27
C ALA A 16 8.05 1.25 2.84
N ARG A 17 9.14 1.70 3.47
CA ARG A 17 9.74 3.00 3.13
C ARG A 17 10.26 3.05 1.70
N LEU A 18 10.80 1.94 1.18
CA LEU A 18 11.23 1.85 -0.22
C LEU A 18 10.01 1.87 -1.17
N GLY A 19 8.94 1.16 -0.82
CA GLY A 19 7.69 1.18 -1.56
C GLY A 19 7.08 2.59 -1.63
N GLU A 20 7.14 3.35 -0.53
CA GLU A 20 6.67 4.73 -0.47
C GLU A 20 7.48 5.64 -1.40
N LEU A 21 8.81 5.51 -1.44
CA LEU A 21 9.63 6.26 -2.38
C LEU A 21 9.29 5.93 -3.83
N GLN A 22 9.04 4.66 -4.14
CA GLN A 22 8.65 4.22 -5.48
C GLN A 22 7.27 4.78 -5.86
N TYR A 23 6.30 4.75 -4.94
CA TYR A 23 4.99 5.36 -5.13
C TYR A 23 5.09 6.87 -5.36
N MET A 24 5.82 7.59 -4.51
CA MET A 24 6.06 9.03 -4.69
C MET A 24 6.69 9.33 -6.05
N ALA A 25 7.70 8.56 -6.45
CA ALA A 25 8.34 8.68 -7.75
C ALA A 25 7.37 8.40 -8.90
N ALA A 26 6.46 7.43 -8.77
CA ALA A 26 5.46 7.13 -9.79
C ALA A 26 4.43 8.27 -9.96
N THR A 27 4.05 8.91 -8.86
CA THR A 27 3.08 10.03 -8.85
C THR A 27 3.69 11.39 -9.15
N ALA A 28 5.00 11.46 -9.36
CA ALA A 28 5.68 12.71 -9.68
C ALA A 28 5.29 13.23 -11.08
N SER A 29 5.29 14.56 -11.23
CA SER A 29 5.00 15.20 -12.52
C SER A 29 6.03 14.81 -13.58
N GLY A 30 5.55 14.44 -14.77
CA GLY A 30 6.41 14.16 -15.94
C GLY A 30 6.89 12.71 -16.07
N VAL A 31 6.38 11.79 -15.23
CA VAL A 31 6.67 10.35 -15.33
C VAL A 31 5.92 9.76 -16.54
N ASP A 32 6.63 9.03 -17.38
CA ASP A 32 6.04 8.33 -18.52
C ASP A 32 5.26 7.07 -18.05
N LYS A 33 4.31 6.61 -18.87
CA LYS A 33 3.44 5.47 -18.53
C LYS A 33 4.21 4.19 -18.21
N GLY A 34 5.34 3.95 -18.87
CA GLY A 34 6.16 2.76 -18.64
C GLY A 34 6.83 2.79 -17.28
N SER A 35 7.46 3.92 -16.94
CA SER A 35 8.06 4.11 -15.61
C SER A 35 7.01 4.12 -14.50
N TYR A 36 5.83 4.71 -14.74
CA TYR A 36 4.71 4.68 -13.80
C TYR A 36 4.33 3.24 -13.44
N GLN A 37 4.09 2.38 -14.44
CA GLN A 37 3.70 0.99 -14.20
C GLN A 37 4.77 0.21 -13.44
N LYS A 38 6.03 0.37 -13.82
CA LYS A 38 7.17 -0.27 -13.14
C LYS A 38 7.27 0.16 -11.68
N LEU A 39 7.19 1.46 -11.40
CA LEU A 39 7.32 2.01 -10.05
C LEU A 39 6.12 1.61 -9.18
N MET A 40 4.90 1.58 -9.73
CA MET A 40 3.71 1.10 -9.02
C MET A 40 3.78 -0.40 -8.72
N ALA A 41 4.25 -1.22 -9.66
CA ALA A 41 4.44 -2.65 -9.45
C ALA A 41 5.48 -2.92 -8.36
N GLU A 42 6.59 -2.20 -8.37
CA GLU A 42 7.59 -2.29 -7.31
C GLU A 42 7.05 -1.85 -5.95
N ALA A 43 6.31 -0.73 -5.91
CA ALA A 43 5.69 -0.25 -4.68
C ALA A 43 4.79 -1.33 -4.05
N ILE A 44 3.89 -1.94 -4.85
CA ILE A 44 3.05 -3.05 -4.38
C ILE A 44 3.89 -4.20 -3.83
N LYS A 45 4.91 -4.67 -4.56
CA LYS A 45 5.77 -5.77 -4.10
C LYS A 45 6.42 -5.45 -2.76
N ARG A 46 6.93 -4.23 -2.60
CA ARG A 46 7.59 -3.79 -1.36
C ARG A 46 6.62 -3.67 -0.20
N PHE A 47 5.41 -3.15 -0.41
CA PHE A 47 4.38 -3.12 0.63
C PHE A 47 3.90 -4.53 1.01
N SER A 48 3.64 -5.39 0.02
CA SER A 48 3.28 -6.79 0.24
C SER A 48 4.34 -7.52 1.05
N ARG A 49 5.63 -7.33 0.73
CA ARG A 49 6.72 -7.91 1.51
C ARG A 49 6.80 -7.34 2.93
N SER A 50 6.53 -6.05 3.09
CA SER A 50 6.51 -5.41 4.41
C SER A 50 5.46 -6.02 5.33
N ILE A 51 4.23 -6.21 4.84
CA ILE A 51 3.14 -6.80 5.64
C ILE A 51 3.31 -8.30 5.84
N GLU A 52 3.93 -9.03 4.90
CA GLU A 52 4.25 -10.46 5.07
C GLU A 52 5.29 -10.68 6.19
N LEU A 53 6.21 -9.73 6.36
CA LEU A 53 7.21 -9.76 7.42
C LEU A 53 6.69 -9.23 8.76
N CYS A 54 5.60 -8.45 8.75
CA CYS A 54 4.97 -7.90 9.95
C CYS A 54 3.47 -7.63 9.71
N ASP A 55 2.65 -8.61 10.09
CA ASP A 55 1.19 -8.60 9.91
C ASP A 55 0.47 -7.45 10.64
N ASP A 56 1.10 -6.81 11.61
CA ASP A 56 0.50 -5.71 12.39
C ASP A 56 1.06 -4.34 12.01
N TYR A 57 1.82 -4.23 10.92
CA TYR A 57 2.44 -2.96 10.55
C TYR A 57 1.48 -2.00 9.83
N LEU A 58 0.86 -1.09 10.61
CA LEU A 58 -0.13 -0.12 10.14
C LEU A 58 0.29 0.60 8.87
N ARG A 59 1.50 1.17 8.84
CA ARG A 59 1.98 1.95 7.69
C ARG A 59 2.08 1.11 6.41
N GLY A 60 2.53 -0.14 6.53
CA GLY A 60 2.56 -1.07 5.40
C GLY A 60 1.18 -1.28 4.77
N TYR A 61 0.15 -1.48 5.59
CA TYR A 61 -1.23 -1.59 5.10
C TYR A 61 -1.80 -0.26 4.60
N TYR A 62 -1.49 0.86 5.25
CA TYR A 62 -1.94 2.19 4.83
C TYR A 62 -1.47 2.50 3.41
N ASP A 63 -0.17 2.33 3.17
CA ASP A 63 0.42 2.63 1.87
C ASP A 63 -0.04 1.61 0.81
N LEU A 64 -0.19 0.32 1.17
CA LEU A 64 -0.77 -0.69 0.27
C LEU A 64 -2.19 -0.31 -0.16
N LYS A 65 -3.04 0.13 0.77
CA LYS A 65 -4.40 0.60 0.46
C LYS A 65 -4.36 1.80 -0.47
N LEU A 66 -3.47 2.76 -0.22
CA LEU A 66 -3.34 3.97 -1.04
C LEU A 66 -2.95 3.65 -2.48
N VAL A 67 -1.91 2.82 -2.67
CA VAL A 67 -1.41 2.44 -4.00
C VAL A 67 -2.44 1.62 -4.78
N THR A 68 -3.08 0.65 -4.12
CA THR A 68 -4.12 -0.17 -4.77
C THR A 68 -5.34 0.66 -5.12
N LYS A 69 -5.79 1.58 -4.25
CA LYS A 69 -6.87 2.54 -4.55
C LYS A 69 -6.52 3.41 -5.76
N GLN A 70 -5.30 3.95 -5.82
CA GLN A 70 -4.83 4.74 -6.94
C GLN A 70 -4.86 3.93 -8.25
N LEU A 71 -4.32 2.70 -8.24
CA LEU A 71 -4.31 1.82 -9.41
C LEU A 71 -5.71 1.42 -9.88
N LEU A 72 -6.65 1.19 -8.97
CA LEU A 72 -8.05 0.91 -9.32
C LEU A 72 -8.71 2.15 -9.95
N SER A 73 -8.39 3.34 -9.46
CA SER A 73 -8.87 4.60 -10.06
C SER A 73 -8.26 4.90 -11.44
N ASP A 74 -6.99 4.53 -11.64
CA ASP A 74 -6.25 4.72 -12.89
C ASP A 74 -6.57 3.62 -13.93
N GLY A 75 -6.89 2.41 -13.46
CA GLY A 75 -7.22 1.22 -14.26
C GLY A 75 -8.50 1.35 -15.10
N ALA A 76 -9.38 2.30 -14.76
CA ALA A 76 -10.47 2.72 -15.65
C ALA A 76 -9.97 3.37 -16.97
N LYS A 77 -8.66 3.65 -17.12
CA LYS A 77 -8.08 4.39 -18.26
C LYS A 77 -6.92 3.70 -18.99
N ALA A 78 -6.48 2.49 -18.62
CA ALA A 78 -5.28 1.88 -19.22
C ALA A 78 -5.45 0.39 -19.61
N THR A 79 -5.87 0.18 -20.85
CA THR A 79 -5.87 -1.11 -21.55
C THR A 79 -4.46 -1.50 -22.00
N ARG A 80 -4.16 -2.81 -21.87
CA ARG A 80 -3.02 -3.62 -22.37
C ARG A 80 -1.74 -3.58 -21.52
N GLN A 81 -1.55 -4.68 -20.81
CA GLN A 81 -0.27 -5.16 -20.27
C GLN A 81 0.75 -5.23 -21.43
N ALA A 82 1.94 -4.70 -21.21
CA ALA A 82 3.11 -5.12 -21.98
C ALA A 82 3.55 -6.47 -21.41
N ASP A 83 3.50 -7.50 -22.25
CA ASP A 83 3.93 -8.86 -21.96
C ASP A 83 5.38 -8.87 -21.43
N ASP A 84 5.58 -9.69 -20.39
CA ASP A 84 6.86 -10.32 -20.05
C ASP A 84 7.99 -9.45 -19.45
N SER A 85 7.64 -8.47 -18.60
CA SER A 85 8.63 -7.83 -17.71
C SER A 85 8.46 -8.30 -16.27
N GLU A 86 9.58 -8.54 -15.57
CA GLU A 86 9.66 -8.83 -14.13
C GLU A 86 8.88 -7.81 -13.26
N PHE A 87 8.53 -6.65 -13.83
CA PHE A 87 7.89 -5.52 -13.18
C PHE A 87 6.46 -5.26 -13.67
N ALA A 88 5.77 -6.30 -14.18
CA ALA A 88 4.36 -6.20 -14.55
C ALA A 88 3.47 -5.95 -13.32
N LEU A 89 2.44 -5.12 -13.51
CA LEU A 89 1.39 -4.96 -12.51
C LEU A 89 0.60 -6.27 -12.34
N PRO A 90 0.20 -6.61 -11.10
CA PRO A 90 -0.75 -7.70 -10.88
C PRO A 90 -2.04 -7.49 -11.65
N ASP A 91 -2.78 -8.56 -11.90
CA ASP A 91 -4.11 -8.46 -12.49
C ASP A 91 -5.07 -7.66 -11.58
N THR A 92 -6.11 -7.08 -12.16
CA THR A 92 -7.07 -6.24 -11.45
C THR A 92 -7.72 -6.95 -10.26
N SER A 93 -8.05 -8.25 -10.38
CA SER A 93 -8.66 -9.01 -9.28
C SER A 93 -7.69 -9.18 -8.10
N THR A 94 -6.39 -9.28 -8.37
CA THR A 94 -5.37 -9.29 -7.32
C THR A 94 -5.24 -7.92 -6.66
N ILE A 95 -5.28 -6.82 -7.43
CA ILE A 95 -5.25 -5.46 -6.88
C ILE A 95 -6.47 -5.19 -5.99
N GLU A 96 -7.67 -5.61 -6.42
CA GLU A 96 -8.91 -5.52 -5.63
C GLU A 96 -8.78 -6.27 -4.30
N ARG A 97 -8.35 -7.53 -4.34
CA ARG A 97 -8.14 -8.35 -3.13
C ARG A 97 -7.10 -7.75 -2.17
N LEU A 98 -6.01 -7.17 -2.69
CA LEU A 98 -5.02 -6.47 -1.88
C LEU A 98 -5.60 -5.21 -1.23
N ASN A 99 -6.45 -4.47 -1.95
CA ASN A 99 -7.15 -3.31 -1.41
C ASN A 99 -8.12 -3.71 -0.29
N GLU A 100 -8.89 -4.78 -0.49
CA GLU A 100 -9.81 -5.34 0.51
C GLU A 100 -9.05 -5.82 1.76
N LEU A 101 -7.96 -6.56 1.57
CA LEU A 101 -7.08 -7.02 2.65
C LEU A 101 -6.58 -5.85 3.50
N ALA A 102 -6.04 -4.83 2.86
CA ALA A 102 -5.53 -3.64 3.55
C ALA A 102 -6.65 -2.87 4.26
N THR A 103 -7.82 -2.76 3.64
CA THR A 103 -9.01 -2.14 4.23
C THR A 103 -9.45 -2.89 5.49
N ALA A 104 -9.55 -4.21 5.43
CA ALA A 104 -9.94 -5.05 6.56
C ALA A 104 -8.97 -4.89 7.73
N LYS A 105 -7.65 -4.97 7.46
CA LYS A 105 -6.65 -4.87 8.52
C LYS A 105 -6.55 -3.47 9.14
N LEU A 106 -6.63 -2.41 8.34
CA LEU A 106 -6.68 -1.04 8.88
C LEU A 106 -7.94 -0.81 9.72
N SER A 107 -9.08 -1.36 9.31
CA SER A 107 -10.33 -1.26 10.09
C SER A 107 -10.20 -1.97 11.44
N GLU A 108 -9.55 -3.13 11.47
CA GLU A 108 -9.23 -3.86 12.68
C GLU A 108 -8.33 -3.03 13.61
N ILE A 109 -7.21 -2.51 13.11
CA ILE A 109 -6.28 -1.67 13.86
C ILE A 109 -7.00 -0.45 14.45
N VAL A 110 -7.73 0.31 13.62
CA VAL A 110 -8.42 1.54 14.03
C VAL A 110 -9.49 1.26 15.10
N ARG A 111 -10.19 0.13 15.02
CA ARG A 111 -11.20 -0.29 16.00
C ARG A 111 -10.54 -0.63 17.34
N HIS A 112 -9.52 -1.47 17.33
CA HIS A 112 -8.86 -1.91 18.56
C HIS A 112 -8.04 -0.80 19.24
N SER A 113 -7.38 0.05 18.47
CA SER A 113 -6.69 1.24 19.01
C SER A 113 -7.68 2.21 19.65
N GLY A 114 -8.86 2.42 19.05
CA GLY A 114 -9.93 3.23 19.66
C GLY A 114 -10.49 2.63 20.95
N ALA A 115 -10.56 1.31 21.05
CA ALA A 115 -11.01 0.59 22.25
C ALA A 115 -9.93 0.51 23.36
N HIS A 116 -8.71 0.96 23.09
CA HIS A 116 -7.56 0.90 24.01
C HIS A 116 -7.22 -0.53 24.47
N ASP A 117 -7.42 -1.51 23.58
CA ASP A 117 -7.20 -2.91 23.88
C ASP A 117 -5.73 -3.18 24.21
N ARG A 118 -5.47 -3.98 25.26
CA ARG A 118 -4.14 -4.09 25.88
C ARG A 118 -3.03 -4.57 24.92
N GLY A 119 -3.39 -5.29 23.86
CA GLY A 119 -2.48 -5.82 22.83
C GLY A 119 -2.29 -4.94 21.59
N TRP A 120 -3.04 -3.84 21.47
CA TRP A 120 -3.03 -2.94 20.28
C TRP A 120 -2.44 -1.56 20.62
N ARG A 121 -1.54 -1.55 21.62
CA ARG A 121 -0.86 -0.36 22.11
C ARG A 121 0.53 -0.32 21.51
N GLY A 122 0.82 0.71 20.71
CA GLY A 122 2.09 0.85 20.00
C GLY A 122 2.00 1.62 18.69
N TYR A 123 0.78 1.77 18.15
CA TYR A 123 0.52 2.65 17.01
C TYR A 123 0.60 4.11 17.41
N SER A 124 1.14 4.93 16.52
CA SER A 124 1.07 6.38 16.65
C SER A 124 -0.39 6.84 16.51
N GLU A 125 -0.85 7.71 17.41
CA GLU A 125 -2.19 8.29 17.33
C GLU A 125 -2.43 9.01 15.99
N ALA A 126 -1.40 9.66 15.46
CA ALA A 126 -1.47 10.32 14.15
C ALA A 126 -1.64 9.32 13.00
N GLU A 127 -0.98 8.16 13.07
CA GLU A 127 -1.13 7.10 12.05
C GLU A 127 -2.52 6.46 12.11
N VAL A 128 -3.04 6.22 13.32
CA VAL A 128 -4.41 5.71 13.52
C VAL A 128 -5.45 6.71 13.03
N ALA A 129 -5.24 8.01 13.26
CA ALA A 129 -6.11 9.06 12.75
C ALA A 129 -6.10 9.13 11.22
N ALA A 130 -4.92 9.11 10.58
CA ALA A 130 -4.80 9.09 9.13
C ALA A 130 -5.46 7.83 8.51
N ALA A 131 -5.26 6.66 9.11
CA ALA A 131 -5.92 5.43 8.68
C ALA A 131 -7.45 5.52 8.77
N ARG A 132 -7.97 6.13 9.85
CA ARG A 132 -9.41 6.36 10.01
C ARG A 132 -9.97 7.28 8.92
N GLU A 133 -9.25 8.36 8.59
CA GLU A 133 -9.63 9.29 7.53
C GLU A 133 -9.66 8.58 6.16
N LEU A 134 -8.60 7.84 5.82
CA LEU A 134 -8.51 7.09 4.57
C LEU A 134 -9.66 6.07 4.42
N LEU A 135 -10.04 5.38 5.50
CA LEU A 135 -11.18 4.46 5.51
C LEU A 135 -12.53 5.19 5.34
N ALA A 136 -12.67 6.39 5.93
CA ALA A 136 -13.90 7.18 5.85
C ALA A 136 -14.12 7.75 4.44
N GLU A 137 -13.07 8.20 3.76
CA GLU A 137 -13.13 8.66 2.37
C GLU A 137 -13.73 7.60 1.44
N ASP A 138 -13.28 6.35 1.56
CA ASP A 138 -13.78 5.25 0.73
C ASP A 138 -15.26 4.97 1.00
N ALA A 139 -15.68 4.99 2.27
CA ALA A 139 -17.09 4.82 2.63
C ALA A 139 -18.01 5.92 2.06
N THR A 140 -17.48 7.14 1.86
CA THR A 140 -18.23 8.20 1.18
C THR A 140 -18.24 8.06 -0.34
N ALA A 141 -17.17 7.53 -0.93
CA ALA A 141 -17.09 7.28 -2.36
C ALA A 141 -18.08 6.19 -2.83
N THR A 142 -18.32 5.16 -2.02
CA THR A 142 -19.31 4.09 -2.35
C THR A 142 -20.77 4.53 -2.24
N LYS A 143 -21.07 5.63 -1.53
CA LYS A 143 -22.45 6.12 -1.31
C LYS A 143 -22.93 7.14 -2.35
N ARG A 144 -22.08 7.54 -3.29
CA ARG A 144 -22.41 8.46 -4.39
C ARG A 144 -22.61 7.69 -5.68
#